data_AF-A0A2A6RPQ9-F1
#
_entry.id   AF-A0A2A6RPQ9-F1
#
_cell.length_a   1.000
_cell.length_b   1.000
_cell.length_c   1.000
_cell.angle_alpha   90.00
_cell.angle_beta   90.00
_cell.angle_gamma   90.00
#
_symmetry.space_group_name_H-M   'P 1'
#
loop_
_entity.id
_entity.type
_entity.pdbx_description
1 polymer ?
#
loop_
_entity_poly.entity_id
_entity_poly.type
_entity_poly.pdbx_seq_one_letter_code
_entity_poly.pdbx_strand_id
1 'polypeptide(L)'
;MKLKCNATLPDRALHIALKTSEGGCRRGDGTDCFIASNSATTPGDMTERGCTYAGCRGVVGGPVKDAIQLTHGPIGCAFFSWGYRPHLADSDFHMKYTFVSDMNETNIVFGGEKKLLQSIIEANREFPEAKAVFVYNTCSTALIGDDGRDVAKQAEEMIGKPVVFFECEGFKGVSQSMGHHVGNETIFRQLVGSAEPEGDFSRTINIVGDYNIKNDLRTFEYLFEALGLKIITRFTGNVGVDELRIMHKAALNVVHCQRSATYIADMMQEKYGTPYINVTLWGIKHMAQALRDTAAFFGLEAQAEAVIANELAKLQPKIDYYRERLQGKTVFIYQGGPRAWHWIELLRELGMKTITVATTFGHEDDYEKIFEQIDAGGMMIDNPNVPELEEILTHRRPDLFISGNKEKYVAYKLGVPFVNGHTYDTGPYAGFSGMVNFARDIDKAIHAPIWATLKRKARPAPAAHHTSHGFAHGFEGAD
;
A
#
# COMPACT_ATOMS: atom_id res chain seq x y z
N MET A 1 -18.26 20.22 9.09
CA MET A 1 -18.78 18.92 8.62
C MET A 1 -19.05 18.97 7.13
N LYS A 2 -19.89 19.91 6.65
CA LYS A 2 -20.01 20.17 5.21
C LYS A 2 -18.77 20.88 4.68
N LEU A 3 -18.07 20.23 3.75
CA LEU A 3 -17.02 20.88 2.97
C LEU A 3 -17.68 21.73 1.89
N LYS A 4 -17.25 22.97 1.73
CA LYS A 4 -17.82 23.92 0.76
C LYS A 4 -17.66 23.41 -0.67
N CYS A 5 -16.54 22.76 -0.98
CA CYS A 5 -16.29 22.16 -2.29
C CYS A 5 -17.36 21.13 -2.70
N ASN A 6 -18.07 20.53 -1.74
CA ASN A 6 -19.07 19.49 -2.01
C ASN A 6 -20.44 20.06 -2.40
N ALA A 7 -20.60 21.39 -2.46
CA ALA A 7 -21.84 22.00 -2.94
C ALA A 7 -22.19 21.58 -4.38
N THR A 8 -21.18 21.33 -5.22
CA THR A 8 -21.36 20.87 -6.61
C THR A 8 -21.38 19.34 -6.75
N LEU A 9 -21.03 18.61 -5.68
CA LEU A 9 -20.98 17.14 -5.64
C LEU A 9 -21.63 16.64 -4.32
N PRO A 10 -22.95 16.80 -4.15
CA PRO A 10 -23.63 16.54 -2.87
C PRO A 10 -23.48 15.10 -2.38
N ASP A 11 -23.37 14.13 -3.29
CA ASP A 11 -23.18 12.71 -2.97
C ASP A 11 -21.89 12.46 -2.16
N ARG A 12 -20.88 13.33 -2.27
CA ARG A 12 -19.67 13.26 -1.44
C ARG A 12 -19.98 13.32 0.06
N ALA A 13 -21.11 13.92 0.48
CA ALA A 13 -21.53 13.93 1.88
C ALA A 13 -21.70 12.52 2.47
N LEU A 14 -22.00 11.53 1.63
CA LEU A 14 -22.15 10.13 2.02
C LEU A 14 -20.81 9.47 2.41
N HIS A 15 -19.70 10.02 1.93
CA HIS A 15 -18.34 9.52 2.09
C HIS A 15 -17.62 10.15 3.28
N ILE A 16 -18.29 11.00 4.08
CA ILE A 16 -17.66 11.79 5.14
C ILE A 16 -18.44 11.59 6.43
N ALA A 17 -17.73 11.32 7.54
CA ALA A 17 -18.32 11.30 8.86
C ALA A 17 -17.43 11.98 9.93
N LEU A 18 -18.08 12.46 10.98
CA LEU A 18 -17.44 13.00 12.19
C LEU A 18 -17.85 12.18 13.41
N LYS A 19 -16.89 11.81 14.25
CA LYS A 19 -17.18 11.22 15.56
C LYS A 19 -17.74 12.29 16.50
N THR A 20 -18.88 12.03 17.14
CA THR A 20 -19.54 12.98 18.04
C THR A 20 -19.03 12.84 19.48
N SER A 21 -19.28 13.84 20.31
CA SER A 21 -18.94 13.80 21.75
C SER A 21 -19.72 12.75 22.54
N GLU A 22 -20.86 12.30 22.02
CA GLU A 22 -21.72 11.26 22.62
C GLU A 22 -21.25 9.84 22.29
N GLY A 23 -20.10 9.70 21.62
CA GLY A 23 -19.55 8.39 21.23
C GLY A 23 -20.16 7.79 19.96
N GLY A 24 -21.13 8.47 19.34
CA GLY A 24 -21.67 8.13 18.02
C GLY A 24 -20.92 8.81 16.88
N CYS A 25 -21.49 8.79 15.67
CA CYS A 25 -20.96 9.55 14.54
C CYS A 25 -22.08 10.18 13.71
N ARG A 26 -21.75 11.29 13.03
CA ARG A 26 -22.67 12.03 12.16
C ARG A 26 -22.04 12.21 10.79
N ARG A 27 -22.77 11.87 9.73
CA ARG A 27 -22.33 12.02 8.34
C ARG A 27 -22.39 13.46 7.84
N GLY A 28 -21.72 13.74 6.72
CA GLY A 28 -21.73 15.04 6.02
C GLY A 28 -23.12 15.63 5.75
N ASP A 29 -24.11 14.77 5.58
CA ASP A 29 -25.52 15.11 5.33
C ASP A 29 -26.37 15.26 6.61
N GLY A 30 -25.86 14.84 7.78
CA GLY A 30 -26.55 14.90 9.06
C GLY A 30 -27.17 13.58 9.54
N THR A 31 -27.06 12.49 8.77
CA THR A 31 -27.60 11.15 9.10
C THR A 31 -26.65 10.30 9.97
N ASP A 32 -27.16 9.16 10.47
CA ASP A 32 -26.46 8.22 11.35
C ASP A 32 -25.29 7.48 10.66
N CYS A 33 -24.50 6.78 11.48
CA CYS A 33 -23.12 6.40 11.21
C CYS A 33 -22.93 5.28 10.17
N PHE A 34 -22.84 5.65 8.90
CA PHE A 34 -22.33 4.79 7.83
C PHE A 34 -21.47 5.60 6.86
N ILE A 35 -20.26 5.15 6.53
CA ILE A 35 -19.46 5.78 5.47
C ILE A 35 -19.64 4.94 4.21
N ALA A 36 -20.22 5.56 3.17
CA ALA A 36 -20.22 4.95 1.85
C ALA A 36 -18.76 4.78 1.43
N SER A 37 -18.36 3.55 1.16
CA SER A 37 -16.99 3.19 0.82
C SER A 37 -16.99 2.08 -0.23
N ASN A 38 -15.83 1.84 -0.85
CA ASN A 38 -15.69 0.87 -1.93
C ASN A 38 -16.77 1.02 -3.05
N SER A 39 -17.21 2.25 -3.30
CA SER A 39 -18.14 2.60 -4.39
C SER A 39 -17.38 3.12 -5.61
N ALA A 40 -18.05 3.27 -6.76
CA ALA A 40 -17.45 3.87 -7.94
C ALA A 40 -17.04 5.32 -7.67
N THR A 41 -15.88 5.73 -8.22
CA THR A 41 -15.45 7.13 -8.18
C THR A 41 -16.32 7.98 -9.09
N THR A 42 -16.75 9.15 -8.62
CA THR A 42 -17.45 10.13 -9.44
C THR A 42 -16.55 10.62 -10.60
N PRO A 43 -17.03 10.68 -11.85
CA PRO A 43 -16.24 11.21 -12.97
C PRO A 43 -15.80 12.67 -12.74
N GLY A 44 -14.54 12.97 -13.01
CA GLY A 44 -13.96 14.32 -12.83
C GLY A 44 -13.52 14.66 -11.41
N ASP A 45 -13.68 13.73 -10.45
CA ASP A 45 -13.39 13.93 -9.01
C ASP A 45 -11.89 13.99 -8.66
N MET A 46 -10.98 13.86 -9.65
CA MET A 46 -9.52 13.82 -9.41
C MET A 46 -9.12 12.89 -8.26
N THR A 47 -9.67 11.68 -8.25
CA THR A 47 -9.37 10.65 -7.25
C THR A 47 -7.91 10.25 -7.24
N GLU A 48 -7.43 9.82 -6.06
CA GLU A 48 -6.10 9.26 -5.89
C GLU A 48 -6.08 7.73 -6.04
N ARG A 49 -7.23 7.11 -6.33
CA ARG A 49 -7.35 5.67 -6.63
C ARG A 49 -6.53 5.29 -7.85
N GLY A 50 -5.99 4.08 -7.78
CA GLY A 50 -5.49 3.36 -8.94
C GLY A 50 -6.54 2.38 -9.46
N CYS A 51 -6.08 1.40 -10.24
CA CYS A 51 -6.95 0.39 -10.84
C CYS A 51 -6.64 -1.03 -10.30
N THR A 52 -7.43 -2.01 -10.71
CA THR A 52 -7.24 -3.44 -10.37
C THR A 52 -5.85 -3.95 -10.74
N TYR A 53 -5.29 -3.56 -11.88
CA TYR A 53 -3.91 -3.92 -12.26
C TYR A 53 -2.90 -3.44 -11.21
N ALA A 54 -3.07 -2.23 -10.67
CA ALA A 54 -2.16 -1.70 -9.66
C ALA A 54 -2.23 -2.50 -8.35
N GLY A 55 -3.43 -2.94 -7.93
CA GLY A 55 -3.58 -3.82 -6.76
C GLY A 55 -3.04 -5.23 -6.99
N CYS A 56 -3.21 -5.77 -8.20
CA CYS A 56 -2.76 -7.11 -8.52
C CYS A 56 -1.25 -7.15 -8.78
N ARG A 57 -0.78 -6.53 -9.86
CA ARG A 57 0.64 -6.46 -10.24
C ARG A 57 1.46 -5.62 -9.27
N GLY A 58 0.98 -4.42 -8.94
CA GLY A 58 1.77 -3.46 -8.16
C GLY A 58 1.86 -3.78 -6.66
N VAL A 59 0.88 -4.49 -6.10
CA VAL A 59 0.81 -4.78 -4.66
C VAL A 59 1.00 -6.27 -4.35
N VAL A 60 0.18 -7.17 -4.90
CA VAL A 60 0.19 -8.59 -4.49
C VAL A 60 1.24 -9.41 -5.25
N GLY A 61 1.21 -9.43 -6.58
CA GLY A 61 2.09 -10.29 -7.38
C GLY A 61 3.49 -9.72 -7.64
N GLY A 62 3.61 -8.39 -7.74
CA GLY A 62 4.88 -7.72 -8.03
C GLY A 62 6.02 -8.02 -7.06
N PRO A 63 5.77 -8.15 -5.74
CA PRO A 63 6.80 -8.50 -4.76
C PRO A 63 7.44 -9.89 -4.87
N VAL A 64 6.94 -10.79 -5.71
CA VAL A 64 7.54 -12.11 -5.95
C VAL A 64 8.86 -11.94 -6.72
N LYS A 65 9.98 -12.25 -6.06
CA LYS A 65 11.34 -11.76 -6.42
C LYS A 65 12.04 -12.50 -7.54
N ASP A 66 11.55 -13.68 -7.89
CA ASP A 66 12.15 -14.62 -8.84
C ASP A 66 11.18 -14.99 -9.97
N ALA A 67 10.17 -14.16 -10.24
CA ALA A 67 9.23 -14.32 -11.34
C ALA A 67 9.37 -13.21 -12.40
N ILE A 68 9.27 -13.56 -13.68
CA ILE A 68 9.13 -12.57 -14.76
C ILE A 68 7.77 -11.88 -14.62
N GLN A 69 7.77 -10.57 -14.40
CA GLN A 69 6.56 -9.77 -14.17
C GLN A 69 6.04 -9.17 -15.50
N LEU A 70 5.45 -10.00 -16.36
CA LEU A 70 5.03 -9.65 -17.72
C LEU A 70 3.67 -8.94 -17.75
N THR A 71 3.65 -7.69 -18.21
CA THR A 71 2.41 -6.95 -18.45
C THR A 71 1.91 -7.21 -19.86
N HIS A 72 0.72 -7.78 -20.00
CA HIS A 72 0.11 -8.01 -21.31
C HIS A 72 -0.76 -6.81 -21.71
N GLY A 73 -0.24 -5.99 -22.61
CA GLY A 73 -0.87 -4.76 -23.09
C GLY A 73 0.11 -3.80 -23.75
N PRO A 74 -0.32 -2.55 -24.00
CA PRO A 74 0.55 -1.45 -24.39
C PRO A 74 1.55 -1.08 -23.28
N ILE A 75 2.60 -0.35 -23.64
CA ILE A 75 3.74 0.01 -22.77
C ILE A 75 3.38 0.71 -21.44
N GLY A 76 2.29 1.49 -21.39
CA GLY A 76 2.02 2.45 -20.31
C GLY A 76 1.96 1.83 -18.91
N CYS A 77 1.16 0.77 -18.72
CA CYS A 77 0.99 0.13 -17.42
C CYS A 77 2.31 -0.43 -16.87
N ALA A 78 3.13 -1.02 -17.75
CA ALA A 78 4.43 -1.56 -17.40
C ALA A 78 5.41 -0.43 -16.99
N PHE A 79 5.47 0.64 -17.79
CA PHE A 79 6.36 1.76 -17.54
C PHE A 79 6.08 2.46 -16.20
N PHE A 80 4.82 2.84 -15.93
CA PHE A 80 4.49 3.60 -14.72
C PHE A 80 4.52 2.77 -13.43
N SER A 81 4.47 1.44 -13.55
CA SER A 81 4.57 0.54 -12.40
C SER A 81 6.01 0.05 -12.15
N TRP A 82 6.97 0.36 -13.03
CA TRP A 82 8.35 -0.06 -12.90
C TRP A 82 9.08 0.73 -11.81
N GLY A 83 9.53 0.06 -10.76
CA GLY A 83 10.33 0.68 -9.70
C GLY A 83 9.57 1.61 -8.74
N TYR A 84 8.29 1.93 -9.01
CA TYR A 84 7.55 2.94 -8.25
C TYR A 84 7.35 2.59 -6.77
N ARG A 85 6.99 1.33 -6.49
CA ARG A 85 6.73 0.84 -5.12
C ARG A 85 7.97 0.11 -4.60
N PRO A 86 8.59 0.54 -3.49
CA PRO A 86 9.88 -0.02 -3.05
C PRO A 86 9.71 -1.31 -2.23
N HIS A 87 9.12 -2.35 -2.83
CA HIS A 87 9.03 -3.69 -2.26
C HIS A 87 10.34 -4.45 -2.51
N LEU A 88 11.36 -4.10 -1.71
CA LEU A 88 12.73 -4.56 -1.92
C LEU A 88 12.85 -6.08 -1.70
N ALA A 89 13.79 -6.71 -2.40
CA ALA A 89 14.10 -8.13 -2.27
C ALA A 89 15.60 -8.39 -2.31
N ASP A 90 16.02 -9.55 -1.81
CA ASP A 90 17.38 -10.07 -1.89
C ASP A 90 17.67 -10.74 -3.25
N SER A 91 17.40 -10.02 -4.34
CA SER A 91 17.49 -10.52 -5.71
C SER A 91 18.07 -9.47 -6.64
N ASP A 92 19.06 -9.88 -7.46
CA ASP A 92 19.65 -9.03 -8.51
C ASP A 92 18.76 -8.93 -9.76
N PHE A 93 17.76 -9.80 -9.87
CA PHE A 93 16.79 -9.84 -10.96
C PHE A 93 15.57 -8.96 -10.66
N HIS A 94 15.08 -8.99 -9.41
CA HIS A 94 13.86 -8.32 -8.98
C HIS A 94 13.88 -6.81 -9.24
N MET A 95 12.79 -6.28 -9.81
CA MET A 95 12.61 -4.86 -10.19
C MET A 95 13.64 -4.26 -11.16
N LYS A 96 14.72 -4.98 -11.53
CA LYS A 96 15.76 -4.51 -12.44
C LYS A 96 15.26 -4.34 -13.87
N TYR A 97 14.28 -5.15 -14.26
CA TYR A 97 13.67 -5.15 -15.59
C TYR A 97 12.17 -4.92 -15.50
N THR A 98 11.59 -4.44 -16.60
CA THR A 98 10.14 -4.45 -16.81
C THR A 98 9.85 -5.24 -18.08
N PHE A 99 8.82 -6.08 -18.02
CA PHE A 99 8.44 -6.98 -19.10
C PHE A 99 7.05 -6.58 -19.60
N VAL A 100 6.91 -6.46 -20.91
CA VAL A 100 5.66 -6.04 -21.54
C VAL A 100 5.53 -6.68 -22.92
N SER A 101 4.33 -7.10 -23.29
CA SER A 101 4.07 -7.57 -24.66
C SER A 101 4.06 -6.44 -25.70
N ASP A 102 4.06 -5.20 -25.24
CA ASP A 102 4.08 -3.94 -26.00
C ASP A 102 3.13 -3.94 -27.20
N MET A 103 1.83 -4.13 -26.94
CA MET A 103 0.84 -4.22 -28.01
C MET A 103 0.71 -2.93 -28.80
N ASN A 104 0.65 -3.07 -30.13
CA ASN A 104 0.40 -1.99 -31.06
C ASN A 104 -0.99 -2.14 -31.70
N GLU A 105 -1.34 -1.23 -32.60
CA GLU A 105 -2.64 -1.21 -33.30
C GLU A 105 -2.95 -2.53 -34.02
N THR A 106 -1.96 -3.17 -34.65
CA THR A 106 -2.14 -4.47 -35.29
C THR A 106 -2.59 -5.54 -34.29
N ASN A 107 -2.02 -5.54 -33.08
CA ASN A 107 -2.43 -6.47 -32.02
C ASN A 107 -3.83 -6.16 -31.48
N ILE A 108 -4.24 -4.89 -31.48
CA ILE A 108 -5.60 -4.51 -31.08
C ILE A 108 -6.64 -4.98 -32.11
N VAL A 109 -6.33 -4.87 -33.40
CA VAL A 109 -7.26 -5.26 -34.47
C VAL A 109 -7.36 -6.77 -34.63
N PHE A 110 -6.24 -7.49 -34.52
CA PHE A 110 -6.17 -8.92 -34.87
C PHE A 110 -5.92 -9.86 -33.68
N GLY A 111 -5.87 -9.34 -32.45
CA GLY A 111 -5.59 -10.12 -31.24
C GLY A 111 -4.12 -10.09 -30.81
N GLY A 112 -3.92 -10.21 -29.49
CA GLY A 112 -2.63 -10.17 -28.82
C GLY A 112 -2.04 -11.55 -28.49
N GLU A 113 -2.81 -12.62 -28.59
CA GLU A 113 -2.44 -13.97 -28.11
C GLU A 113 -1.09 -14.49 -28.64
N LYS A 114 -0.87 -14.41 -29.96
CA LYS A 114 0.42 -14.84 -30.57
C LYS A 114 1.60 -14.03 -30.04
N LYS A 115 1.38 -12.73 -29.81
CA LYS A 115 2.41 -11.85 -29.26
C LYS A 115 2.66 -12.15 -27.79
N LEU A 116 1.62 -12.46 -27.02
CA LEU A 116 1.75 -12.88 -25.64
C LEU A 116 2.59 -14.16 -25.54
N LEU A 117 2.24 -15.20 -26.29
CA LEU A 117 2.99 -16.46 -26.31
C LEU A 117 4.47 -16.24 -26.63
N GLN A 118 4.74 -15.49 -27.70
CA GLN A 118 6.10 -15.16 -28.10
C GLN A 118 6.85 -14.39 -27.00
N SER A 119 6.20 -13.41 -26.37
CA SER A 119 6.79 -12.61 -25.30
C SER A 119 7.16 -13.46 -24.07
N ILE A 120 6.31 -14.42 -23.71
CA ILE A 120 6.58 -15.34 -22.59
C ILE A 120 7.80 -16.21 -22.89
N ILE A 121 7.86 -16.81 -24.09
CA ILE A 121 8.95 -17.69 -24.50
C ILE A 121 10.27 -16.93 -24.57
N GLU A 122 10.28 -15.74 -25.19
CA GLU A 122 11.47 -14.90 -25.31
C GLU A 122 11.97 -14.43 -23.95
N ALA A 123 11.08 -13.95 -23.08
CA ALA A 123 11.47 -13.51 -21.73
C ALA A 123 12.05 -14.67 -20.92
N ASN A 124 11.44 -15.86 -20.95
CA ASN A 124 11.97 -17.02 -20.23
C ASN A 124 13.32 -17.50 -20.81
N ARG A 125 13.52 -17.39 -22.13
CA ARG A 125 14.81 -17.73 -22.76
C ARG A 125 15.92 -16.76 -22.36
N GLU A 126 15.61 -15.46 -22.28
CA GLU A 126 16.57 -14.43 -21.91
C GLU A 126 16.89 -14.46 -20.40
N PHE A 127 15.91 -14.83 -19.57
CA PHE A 127 16.02 -14.90 -18.11
C PHE A 127 15.72 -16.31 -17.58
N PRO A 128 16.56 -17.31 -17.92
CA PRO A 128 16.32 -18.70 -17.56
C PRO A 128 16.37 -18.97 -16.05
N GLU A 129 16.95 -18.05 -15.26
CA GLU A 129 16.99 -18.11 -13.80
C GLU A 129 15.64 -17.85 -13.13
N ALA A 130 14.70 -17.17 -13.81
CA ALA A 130 13.37 -16.92 -13.29
C ALA A 130 12.62 -18.25 -13.07
N LYS A 131 11.93 -18.38 -11.94
CA LYS A 131 11.22 -19.59 -11.51
C LYS A 131 9.81 -19.70 -12.07
N ALA A 132 9.22 -18.59 -12.48
CA ALA A 132 7.88 -18.53 -13.09
C ALA A 132 7.75 -17.31 -14.00
N VAL A 133 6.68 -17.29 -14.79
CA VAL A 133 6.23 -16.10 -15.54
C VAL A 133 4.86 -15.68 -15.01
N PHE A 134 4.76 -14.48 -14.47
CA PHE A 134 3.50 -13.90 -14.01
C PHE A 134 3.00 -12.93 -15.08
N VAL A 135 1.85 -13.25 -15.67
CA VAL A 135 1.25 -12.51 -16.79
C VAL A 135 0.08 -11.69 -16.26
N TYR A 136 0.16 -10.37 -16.39
CA TYR A 136 -0.87 -9.45 -15.91
C TYR A 136 -1.66 -8.88 -17.07
N ASN A 137 -2.94 -9.26 -17.17
CA ASN A 137 -3.82 -8.75 -18.19
C ASN A 137 -4.19 -7.28 -17.95
N THR A 138 -4.27 -6.48 -19.02
CA THR A 138 -4.62 -5.06 -18.96
C THR A 138 -5.93 -4.77 -19.70
N CYS A 139 -6.35 -3.50 -19.76
CA CYS A 139 -7.68 -3.14 -20.25
C CYS A 139 -7.92 -3.56 -21.71
N SER A 140 -6.96 -3.29 -22.61
CA SER A 140 -7.18 -3.46 -24.04
C SER A 140 -7.29 -4.93 -24.45
N THR A 141 -6.46 -5.80 -23.87
CA THR A 141 -6.41 -7.24 -24.17
C THR A 141 -7.69 -7.95 -23.77
N ALA A 142 -8.26 -7.63 -22.60
CA ALA A 142 -9.56 -8.18 -22.24
C ALA A 142 -10.72 -7.63 -23.07
N LEU A 143 -10.67 -6.36 -23.49
CA LEU A 143 -11.73 -5.78 -24.31
C LEU A 143 -11.81 -6.41 -25.71
N ILE A 144 -10.66 -6.79 -26.28
CA ILE A 144 -10.61 -7.48 -27.58
C ILE A 144 -10.87 -8.99 -27.47
N GLY A 145 -10.95 -9.52 -26.24
CA GLY A 145 -11.32 -10.91 -25.99
C GLY A 145 -10.19 -11.92 -26.15
N ASP A 146 -8.93 -11.52 -25.95
CA ASP A 146 -7.79 -12.45 -25.97
C ASP A 146 -7.95 -13.52 -24.86
N ASP A 147 -7.80 -14.80 -25.21
CA ASP A 147 -7.77 -15.91 -24.23
C ASP A 147 -6.36 -16.10 -23.66
N GLY A 148 -5.96 -15.19 -22.78
CA GLY A 148 -4.66 -15.26 -22.13
C GLY A 148 -4.49 -16.46 -21.20
N ARG A 149 -5.56 -17.13 -20.77
CA ARG A 149 -5.48 -18.33 -19.93
C ARG A 149 -5.00 -19.53 -20.74
N ASP A 150 -5.55 -19.73 -21.93
CA ASP A 150 -5.11 -20.80 -22.82
C ASP A 150 -3.66 -20.57 -23.28
N VAL A 151 -3.32 -19.33 -23.62
CA VAL A 151 -1.92 -18.97 -23.96
C VAL A 151 -0.96 -19.25 -22.81
N ALA A 152 -1.32 -18.92 -21.57
CA ALA A 152 -0.49 -19.21 -20.40
C ALA A 152 -0.25 -20.71 -20.22
N LYS A 153 -1.30 -21.53 -20.38
CA LYS A 153 -1.19 -22.99 -20.31
C LYS A 153 -0.28 -23.54 -21.41
N GLN A 154 -0.46 -23.11 -22.65
CA GLN A 154 0.41 -23.50 -23.77
C GLN A 154 1.87 -23.13 -23.48
N ALA A 155 2.11 -21.91 -22.98
CA ALA A 155 3.45 -21.44 -22.66
C ALA A 155 4.09 -22.25 -21.51
N GLU A 156 3.32 -22.58 -20.47
CA GLU A 156 3.77 -23.42 -19.35
C GLU A 156 4.26 -24.79 -19.83
N GLU A 157 3.50 -25.45 -20.71
CA GLU A 157 3.89 -26.72 -21.33
C GLU A 157 5.19 -26.59 -22.14
N MET A 158 5.39 -25.47 -22.84
CA MET A 158 6.58 -25.22 -23.66
C MET A 158 7.83 -24.89 -22.86
N ILE A 159 7.71 -24.14 -21.76
CA ILE A 159 8.86 -23.65 -20.99
C ILE A 159 9.18 -24.52 -19.77
N GLY A 160 8.26 -25.38 -19.33
CA GLY A 160 8.45 -26.27 -18.18
C GLY A 160 8.51 -25.54 -16.83
N LYS A 161 7.92 -24.33 -16.74
CA LYS A 161 7.85 -23.51 -15.54
C LYS A 161 6.45 -22.91 -15.40
N PRO A 162 5.98 -22.64 -14.17
CA PRO A 162 4.67 -22.04 -13.95
C PRO A 162 4.47 -20.75 -14.76
N VAL A 163 3.36 -20.65 -15.49
CA VAL A 163 2.91 -19.42 -16.15
C VAL A 163 1.59 -18.98 -15.54
N VAL A 164 1.66 -18.02 -14.63
CA VAL A 164 0.52 -17.60 -13.81
C VAL A 164 -0.18 -16.42 -14.47
N PHE A 165 -1.41 -16.63 -14.95
CA PHE A 165 -2.21 -15.59 -15.61
C PHE A 165 -3.16 -14.87 -14.63
N PHE A 166 -3.03 -13.55 -14.54
CA PHE A 166 -3.80 -12.67 -13.68
C PHE A 166 -4.80 -11.84 -14.49
N GLU A 167 -6.09 -12.04 -14.25
CA GLU A 167 -7.18 -11.30 -14.88
C GLU A 167 -7.47 -9.98 -14.14
N CYS A 168 -6.47 -9.10 -14.16
CA CYS A 168 -6.44 -7.89 -13.33
C CYS A 168 -6.69 -6.60 -14.12
N GLU A 169 -7.59 -6.64 -15.09
CA GLU A 169 -7.80 -5.52 -16.00
C GLU A 169 -8.32 -4.30 -15.29
N GLY A 170 -7.83 -3.13 -15.66
CA GLY A 170 -7.98 -1.91 -14.87
C GLY A 170 -9.43 -1.45 -14.69
N PHE A 171 -10.34 -1.84 -15.58
CA PHE A 171 -11.76 -1.49 -15.50
C PHE A 171 -12.57 -2.38 -14.53
N LYS A 172 -12.01 -3.48 -14.03
CA LYS A 172 -12.69 -4.32 -13.03
C LYS A 172 -12.76 -3.62 -11.69
N GLY A 173 -13.89 -3.77 -10.99
CA GLY A 173 -14.09 -3.15 -9.69
C GLY A 173 -13.98 -1.63 -9.73
N VAL A 174 -13.64 -1.02 -8.59
CA VAL A 174 -13.63 0.45 -8.43
C VAL A 174 -12.29 1.01 -7.94
N SER A 175 -11.33 0.13 -7.62
CA SER A 175 -10.04 0.51 -7.03
C SER A 175 -9.04 -0.65 -7.04
N GLN A 176 -7.86 -0.41 -6.47
CA GLN A 176 -6.85 -1.45 -6.20
C GLN A 176 -7.37 -2.61 -5.35
N SER A 177 -8.45 -2.42 -4.58
CA SER A 177 -9.01 -3.47 -3.71
C SER A 177 -9.38 -4.74 -4.48
N MET A 178 -10.02 -4.58 -5.65
CA MET A 178 -10.34 -5.72 -6.53
C MET A 178 -9.08 -6.42 -7.05
N GLY A 179 -8.02 -5.65 -7.30
CA GLY A 179 -6.70 -6.20 -7.66
C GLY A 179 -6.09 -7.07 -6.57
N HIS A 180 -6.32 -6.73 -5.30
CA HIS A 180 -5.88 -7.57 -4.20
C HIS A 180 -6.61 -8.91 -4.22
N HIS A 181 -7.93 -8.91 -4.39
CA HIS A 181 -8.73 -10.13 -4.46
C HIS A 181 -8.25 -11.04 -5.61
N VAL A 182 -8.17 -10.51 -6.83
CA VAL A 182 -7.67 -11.24 -8.01
C VAL A 182 -6.27 -11.80 -7.74
N GLY A 183 -5.34 -10.98 -7.25
CA GLY A 183 -3.96 -11.42 -7.01
C GLY A 183 -3.85 -12.55 -6.00
N ASN A 184 -4.61 -12.48 -4.90
CA ASN A 184 -4.60 -13.54 -3.87
C ASN A 184 -5.21 -14.83 -4.41
N GLU A 185 -6.38 -14.74 -5.06
CA GLU A 185 -7.07 -15.90 -5.62
C GLU A 185 -6.21 -16.60 -6.69
N THR A 186 -5.64 -15.84 -7.62
CA THR A 186 -4.79 -16.39 -8.69
C THR A 186 -3.57 -17.10 -8.12
N ILE A 187 -2.81 -16.48 -7.20
CA ILE A 187 -1.63 -17.11 -6.58
C ILE A 187 -2.03 -18.37 -5.80
N PHE A 188 -3.11 -18.29 -5.02
CA PHE A 188 -3.58 -19.42 -4.23
C PHE A 188 -3.95 -20.61 -5.11
N ARG A 189 -4.75 -20.39 -6.16
CA ARG A 189 -5.24 -21.46 -7.03
C ARG A 189 -4.13 -22.10 -7.86
N GLN A 190 -3.16 -21.33 -8.33
CA GLN A 190 -2.17 -21.80 -9.30
C GLN A 190 -0.83 -22.23 -8.67
N LEU A 191 -0.46 -21.71 -7.49
CA LEU A 191 0.84 -22.01 -6.88
C LEU A 191 0.74 -22.72 -5.53
N VAL A 192 -0.13 -22.28 -4.63
CA VAL A 192 -0.17 -22.80 -3.25
C VAL A 192 -0.56 -24.28 -3.24
N GLY A 193 0.25 -25.11 -2.60
CA GLY A 193 0.04 -26.57 -2.57
C GLY A 193 0.56 -27.32 -3.79
N SER A 194 1.24 -26.66 -4.73
CA SER A 194 1.84 -27.31 -5.90
C SER A 194 3.19 -28.00 -5.62
N ALA A 195 3.63 -28.01 -4.35
CA ALA A 195 4.79 -28.76 -3.88
C ALA A 195 4.51 -29.30 -2.47
N GLU A 196 4.87 -30.55 -2.21
CA GLU A 196 4.67 -31.21 -0.90
C GLU A 196 6.02 -31.65 -0.33
N PRO A 197 6.79 -30.73 0.30
CA PRO A 197 8.04 -31.11 0.94
C PRO A 197 7.78 -31.95 2.20
N GLU A 198 8.65 -32.93 2.42
CA GLU A 198 8.75 -33.68 3.68
C GLU A 198 9.49 -32.85 4.74
N GLY A 199 9.14 -33.04 6.02
CA GLY A 199 9.81 -32.38 7.15
C GLY A 199 8.86 -32.04 8.29
N ASP A 200 9.43 -31.52 9.38
CA ASP A 200 8.68 -31.00 10.51
C ASP A 200 8.34 -29.52 10.27
N PHE A 201 7.04 -29.23 10.17
CA PHE A 201 6.50 -27.89 10.02
C PHE A 201 5.74 -27.40 11.26
N SER A 202 5.79 -28.14 12.37
CA SER A 202 5.03 -27.83 13.60
C SER A 202 5.40 -26.49 14.25
N ARG A 203 6.59 -25.96 13.96
CA ARG A 203 7.08 -24.64 14.43
C ARG A 203 7.34 -23.67 13.29
N THR A 204 6.47 -23.69 12.28
CA THR A 204 6.60 -22.83 11.11
C THR A 204 5.45 -21.84 11.00
N ILE A 205 5.76 -20.63 10.52
CA ILE A 205 4.77 -19.58 10.30
C ILE A 205 4.91 -18.99 8.90
N ASN A 206 3.83 -18.37 8.43
CA ASN A 206 3.87 -17.42 7.33
C ASN A 206 3.67 -16.00 7.86
N ILE A 207 4.42 -15.04 7.33
CA ILE A 207 4.09 -13.61 7.47
C ILE A 207 3.24 -13.23 6.27
N VAL A 208 2.00 -12.81 6.51
CA VAL A 208 0.99 -12.60 5.46
C VAL A 208 0.56 -11.13 5.41
N GLY A 209 0.61 -10.51 4.24
CA GLY A 209 0.24 -9.12 4.03
C GLY A 209 1.33 -8.11 4.40
N ASP A 210 2.60 -8.52 4.53
CA ASP A 210 3.74 -7.59 4.49
C ASP A 210 4.36 -7.60 3.09
N TYR A 211 4.75 -6.42 2.61
CA TYR A 211 5.23 -6.21 1.24
C TYR A 211 6.69 -5.77 1.18
N ASN A 212 7.40 -5.84 2.30
CA ASN A 212 8.79 -5.48 2.48
C ASN A 212 9.14 -4.04 2.00
N ILE A 213 8.28 -3.06 2.33
CA ILE A 213 8.46 -1.67 1.89
C ILE A 213 9.71 -1.09 2.53
N LYS A 214 10.70 -0.71 1.70
CA LYS A 214 12.03 -0.29 2.15
C LYS A 214 12.67 -1.27 3.14
N ASN A 215 12.46 -2.56 2.90
CA ASN A 215 13.00 -3.65 3.69
C ASN A 215 12.44 -3.70 5.13
N ASP A 216 11.11 -3.57 5.29
CA ASP A 216 10.40 -3.71 6.57
C ASP A 216 10.69 -5.05 7.26
N LEU A 217 10.74 -6.16 6.52
CA LEU A 217 10.95 -7.50 7.07
C LEU A 217 12.21 -7.58 7.95
N ARG A 218 13.30 -6.91 7.54
CA ARG A 218 14.57 -6.91 8.28
C ARG A 218 14.46 -6.40 9.71
N THR A 219 13.42 -5.63 10.03
CA THR A 219 13.26 -5.00 11.35
C THR A 219 12.53 -5.88 12.35
N PHE A 220 11.90 -6.96 11.91
CA PHE A 220 11.08 -7.80 12.79
C PHE A 220 11.18 -9.32 12.57
N GLU A 221 11.62 -9.83 11.42
CA GLU A 221 11.65 -11.29 11.18
C GLU A 221 12.49 -12.04 12.21
N TYR A 222 13.66 -11.49 12.55
CA TYR A 222 14.55 -12.05 13.57
C TYR A 222 13.89 -12.16 14.96
N LEU A 223 12.82 -11.40 15.22
CA LEU A 223 12.08 -11.47 16.49
C LEU A 223 11.28 -12.76 16.56
N PHE A 224 10.65 -13.18 15.47
CA PHE A 224 9.93 -14.45 15.39
C PHE A 224 10.92 -15.63 15.40
N GLU A 225 12.06 -15.50 14.74
CA GLU A 225 13.15 -16.50 14.79
C GLU A 225 13.72 -16.65 16.20
N ALA A 226 13.84 -15.54 16.95
CA ALA A 226 14.27 -15.58 18.35
C ALA A 226 13.27 -16.29 19.30
N LEU A 227 11.99 -16.42 18.91
CA LEU A 227 11.04 -17.29 19.62
C LEU A 227 11.31 -18.77 19.37
N GLY A 228 12.11 -19.10 18.36
CA GLY A 228 12.32 -20.48 17.88
C GLY A 228 11.32 -20.91 16.80
N LEU A 229 10.74 -19.95 16.07
CA LEU A 229 9.85 -20.18 14.94
C LEU A 229 10.59 -20.02 13.61
N LYS A 230 10.21 -20.81 12.61
CA LYS A 230 10.75 -20.69 11.25
C LYS A 230 9.74 -20.03 10.32
N ILE A 231 10.12 -18.93 9.68
CA ILE A 231 9.29 -18.27 8.65
C ILE A 231 9.52 -18.98 7.32
N ILE A 232 8.49 -19.65 6.78
CA ILE A 232 8.60 -20.39 5.51
C ILE A 232 8.09 -19.62 4.30
N THR A 233 7.24 -18.60 4.51
CA THR A 233 6.74 -17.73 3.45
C THR A 233 6.51 -16.31 3.96
N ARG A 234 6.84 -15.30 3.13
CA ARG A 234 6.58 -13.87 3.37
C ARG A 234 5.60 -13.33 2.34
N PHE A 235 4.33 -13.67 2.44
CA PHE A 235 3.33 -13.29 1.44
C PHE A 235 3.07 -11.76 1.45
N THR A 236 3.54 -10.95 0.51
CA THR A 236 4.41 -11.30 -0.64
C THR A 236 5.75 -10.58 -0.67
N GLY A 237 6.09 -9.74 0.32
CA GLY A 237 7.38 -9.06 0.37
C GLY A 237 8.57 -10.04 0.35
N ASN A 238 9.51 -9.88 -0.58
CA ASN A 238 10.73 -10.70 -0.69
C ASN A 238 10.49 -12.23 -0.85
N VAL A 239 9.29 -12.64 -1.27
CA VAL A 239 8.94 -14.06 -1.40
C VAL A 239 9.45 -14.64 -2.72
N GLY A 240 9.94 -15.88 -2.71
CA GLY A 240 10.20 -16.65 -3.92
C GLY A 240 8.99 -17.51 -4.35
N VAL A 241 8.97 -17.92 -5.61
CA VAL A 241 7.93 -18.84 -6.13
C VAL A 241 7.88 -20.13 -5.31
N ASP A 242 9.03 -20.74 -5.00
CA ASP A 242 9.06 -22.00 -4.25
C ASP A 242 8.52 -21.85 -2.81
N GLU A 243 8.70 -20.68 -2.18
CA GLU A 243 8.09 -20.37 -0.87
C GLU A 243 6.56 -20.29 -0.96
N LEU A 244 6.01 -19.73 -2.04
CA LEU A 244 4.55 -19.69 -2.25
C LEU A 244 3.97 -21.09 -2.43
N ARG A 245 4.68 -21.98 -3.11
CA ARG A 245 4.21 -23.34 -3.41
C ARG A 245 4.05 -24.21 -2.17
N ILE A 246 4.81 -23.92 -1.12
CA ILE A 246 4.81 -24.66 0.16
C ILE A 246 4.14 -23.91 1.30
N MET A 247 3.56 -22.74 1.03
CA MET A 247 2.98 -21.87 2.05
C MET A 247 1.95 -22.59 2.94
N HIS A 248 1.21 -23.54 2.38
CA HIS A 248 0.21 -24.38 3.08
C HIS A 248 0.79 -25.32 4.13
N LYS A 249 2.11 -25.49 4.18
CA LYS A 249 2.77 -26.30 5.22
C LYS A 249 2.87 -25.58 6.56
N ALA A 250 2.68 -24.26 6.61
CA ALA A 250 2.82 -23.50 7.84
C ALA A 250 1.84 -23.96 8.93
N ALA A 251 2.27 -23.93 10.19
CA ALA A 251 1.39 -24.18 11.33
C ALA A 251 0.48 -22.98 11.64
N LEU A 252 0.90 -21.76 11.29
CA LEU A 252 0.15 -20.52 11.55
C LEU A 252 0.42 -19.45 10.49
N ASN A 253 -0.63 -18.77 10.04
CA ASN A 253 -0.53 -17.52 9.27
C ASN A 253 -0.60 -16.30 10.20
N VAL A 254 0.41 -15.44 10.16
CA VAL A 254 0.46 -14.18 10.91
C VAL A 254 0.09 -13.03 9.96
N VAL A 255 -1.17 -12.59 10.00
CA VAL A 255 -1.77 -11.69 9.01
C VAL A 255 -1.64 -10.24 9.45
N HIS A 256 -0.78 -9.49 8.77
CA HIS A 256 -0.57 -8.07 9.00
C HIS A 256 -1.59 -7.21 8.25
N CYS A 257 -1.60 -7.24 6.91
CA CYS A 257 -2.50 -6.42 6.11
C CYS A 257 -3.85 -7.11 5.87
N GLN A 258 -4.83 -6.75 6.71
CA GLN A 258 -6.17 -7.36 6.69
C GLN A 258 -7.02 -6.95 5.46
N ARG A 259 -6.69 -5.84 4.79
CA ARG A 259 -7.47 -5.42 3.60
C ARG A 259 -7.12 -6.24 2.36
N SER A 260 -5.84 -6.56 2.18
CA SER A 260 -5.35 -7.15 0.92
C SER A 260 -4.98 -8.61 1.03
N ALA A 261 -4.79 -9.17 2.23
CA ALA A 261 -4.26 -10.52 2.40
C ALA A 261 -5.17 -11.47 3.21
N THR A 262 -6.26 -10.98 3.81
CA THR A 262 -7.24 -11.87 4.46
C THR A 262 -7.83 -12.89 3.48
N TYR A 263 -8.00 -12.52 2.20
CA TYR A 263 -8.45 -13.45 1.15
C TYR A 263 -7.64 -14.76 1.11
N ILE A 264 -6.30 -14.67 1.08
CA ILE A 264 -5.47 -15.88 1.05
C ILE A 264 -5.46 -16.61 2.38
N ALA A 265 -5.55 -15.89 3.50
CA ALA A 265 -5.62 -16.50 4.83
C ALA A 265 -6.90 -17.33 5.00
N ASP A 266 -8.05 -16.81 4.56
CA ASP A 266 -9.34 -17.51 4.57
C ASP A 266 -9.28 -18.76 3.67
N MET A 267 -8.78 -18.63 2.44
CA MET A 267 -8.64 -19.77 1.52
C MET A 267 -7.69 -20.86 2.06
N MET A 268 -6.62 -20.46 2.76
CA MET A 268 -5.69 -21.37 3.43
C MET A 268 -6.35 -22.11 4.58
N GLN A 269 -7.13 -21.41 5.40
CA GLN A 269 -7.90 -22.02 6.48
C GLN A 269 -8.96 -22.99 5.93
N GLU A 270 -9.70 -22.61 4.89
CA GLU A 270 -10.75 -23.43 4.29
C GLU A 270 -10.22 -24.71 3.65
N LYS A 271 -9.14 -24.60 2.85
CA LYS A 271 -8.61 -25.75 2.08
C LYS A 271 -7.64 -26.63 2.87
N TYR A 272 -6.78 -26.03 3.69
CA TYR A 272 -5.68 -26.72 4.37
C TYR A 272 -5.82 -26.76 5.89
N GLY A 273 -6.79 -26.04 6.47
CA GLY A 273 -6.96 -25.97 7.92
C GLY A 273 -5.92 -25.11 8.63
N THR A 274 -5.05 -24.40 7.90
CA THR A 274 -4.02 -23.54 8.51
C THR A 274 -4.67 -22.33 9.17
N PRO A 275 -4.61 -22.19 10.51
CA PRO A 275 -5.22 -21.07 11.20
C PRO A 275 -4.48 -19.77 10.90
N TYR A 276 -5.14 -18.64 11.17
CA TYR A 276 -4.48 -17.33 11.12
C TYR A 276 -4.84 -16.46 12.32
N ILE A 277 -3.92 -15.55 12.65
CA ILE A 277 -4.15 -14.46 13.60
C ILE A 277 -3.96 -13.12 12.91
N ASN A 278 -4.82 -12.17 13.25
CA ASN A 278 -4.74 -10.80 12.77
C ASN A 278 -3.82 -9.99 13.70
N VAL A 279 -2.75 -9.43 13.16
CA VAL A 279 -1.76 -8.67 13.92
C VAL A 279 -1.45 -7.33 13.28
N THR A 280 -0.67 -6.53 14.01
CA THR A 280 0.00 -5.36 13.46
C THR A 280 1.46 -5.37 13.82
N LEU A 281 2.30 -5.32 12.77
CA LEU A 281 3.75 -5.37 12.88
C LEU A 281 4.37 -3.97 12.96
N TRP A 282 3.55 -2.95 13.21
CA TRP A 282 3.99 -1.57 13.42
C TRP A 282 3.86 -1.19 14.90
N GLY A 283 4.73 -0.30 15.37
CA GLY A 283 4.64 0.29 16.70
C GLY A 283 5.13 -0.63 17.81
N ILE A 284 5.13 -0.15 19.05
CA ILE A 284 5.72 -0.88 20.17
C ILE A 284 4.69 -1.84 20.75
N LYS A 285 3.55 -1.31 21.18
CA LYS A 285 2.47 -2.08 21.79
C LYS A 285 1.99 -3.20 20.88
N HIS A 286 1.82 -2.86 19.60
CA HIS A 286 1.24 -3.74 18.60
C HIS A 286 2.21 -4.82 18.12
N MET A 287 3.48 -4.49 17.88
CA MET A 287 4.51 -5.50 17.62
C MET A 287 4.70 -6.45 18.81
N ALA A 288 4.68 -5.91 20.04
CA ALA A 288 4.74 -6.75 21.25
C ALA A 288 3.54 -7.69 21.35
N GLN A 289 2.33 -7.21 21.03
CA GLN A 289 1.12 -8.04 20.99
C GLN A 289 1.22 -9.11 19.91
N ALA A 290 1.71 -8.78 18.71
CA ALA A 290 1.91 -9.75 17.64
C ALA A 290 2.84 -10.90 18.06
N LEU A 291 3.93 -10.60 18.77
CA LEU A 291 4.83 -11.62 19.32
C LEU A 291 4.16 -12.46 20.39
N ARG A 292 3.39 -11.85 21.30
CA ARG A 292 2.63 -12.56 22.35
C ARG A 292 1.59 -13.49 21.77
N ASP A 293 0.77 -13.01 20.84
CA ASP A 293 -0.30 -13.81 20.22
C ASP A 293 0.28 -14.99 19.43
N THR A 294 1.36 -14.74 18.70
CA THR A 294 2.08 -15.81 17.99
C THR A 294 2.67 -16.81 18.99
N ALA A 295 3.32 -16.34 20.05
CA ALA A 295 3.94 -17.20 21.05
C ALA A 295 2.92 -18.03 21.83
N ALA A 296 1.75 -17.47 22.15
CA ALA A 296 0.67 -18.17 22.83
C ALA A 296 0.17 -19.39 22.02
N PHE A 297 0.15 -19.28 20.69
CA PHE A 297 -0.20 -20.40 19.82
C PHE A 297 0.78 -21.59 19.95
N PHE A 298 2.05 -21.32 20.23
CA PHE A 298 3.11 -22.33 20.31
C PHE A 298 3.55 -22.67 21.75
N GLY A 299 2.98 -22.04 22.78
CA GLY A 299 3.40 -22.18 24.17
C GLY A 299 4.80 -21.60 24.44
N LEU A 300 5.08 -20.42 23.87
CA LEU A 300 6.39 -19.73 23.91
C LEU A 300 6.32 -18.36 24.63
N GLU A 301 5.37 -18.17 25.53
CA GLU A 301 5.05 -16.88 26.14
C GLU A 301 6.24 -16.30 26.92
N ALA A 302 6.99 -17.13 27.64
CA ALA A 302 8.17 -16.70 28.37
C ALA A 302 9.29 -16.19 27.44
N GLN A 303 9.47 -16.83 26.27
CA GLN A 303 10.41 -16.41 25.24
C GLN A 303 9.98 -15.07 24.63
N ALA A 304 8.68 -14.88 24.39
CA ALA A 304 8.15 -13.61 23.89
C ALA A 304 8.44 -12.45 24.83
N GLU A 305 8.16 -12.58 26.13
CA GLU A 305 8.46 -11.51 27.08
C GLU A 305 9.96 -11.20 27.16
N ALA A 306 10.83 -12.22 27.07
CA ALA A 306 12.28 -12.01 27.07
C ALA A 306 12.75 -11.24 25.82
N VAL A 307 12.25 -11.60 24.62
CA VAL A 307 12.55 -10.91 23.36
C VAL A 307 12.05 -9.46 23.40
N ILE A 308 10.80 -9.25 23.83
CA ILE A 308 10.19 -7.92 23.93
C ILE A 308 10.99 -7.04 24.90
N ALA A 309 11.29 -7.52 26.10
CA ALA A 309 12.03 -6.75 27.10
C ALA A 309 13.43 -6.35 26.59
N ASN A 310 14.14 -7.27 25.93
CA ASN A 310 15.46 -7.00 25.35
C ASN A 310 15.41 -5.91 24.26
N GLU A 311 14.42 -5.95 23.37
CA GLU A 311 14.30 -4.94 22.31
C GLU A 311 13.89 -3.57 22.85
N LEU A 312 12.92 -3.53 23.77
CA LEU A 312 12.46 -2.26 24.34
C LEU A 312 13.56 -1.58 25.16
N ALA A 313 14.35 -2.32 25.92
CA ALA A 313 15.47 -1.76 26.69
C ALA A 313 16.48 -0.99 25.80
N LYS A 314 16.70 -1.44 24.56
CA LYS A 314 17.63 -0.80 23.60
C LYS A 314 17.04 0.47 22.98
N LEU A 315 15.72 0.53 22.82
CA LEU A 315 15.05 1.52 21.98
C LEU A 315 14.32 2.60 22.78
N GLN A 316 13.95 2.32 24.03
CA GLN A 316 13.14 3.22 24.86
C GLN A 316 13.71 4.66 24.94
N PRO A 317 15.02 4.90 25.16
CA PRO A 317 15.56 6.26 25.20
C PRO A 317 15.35 7.05 23.90
N LYS A 318 15.39 6.37 22.74
CA LYS A 318 15.17 7.00 21.43
C LYS A 318 13.69 7.32 21.23
N ILE A 319 12.80 6.45 21.68
CA ILE A 319 11.36 6.66 21.63
C ILE A 319 10.97 7.85 22.50
N ASP A 320 11.51 7.92 23.72
CA ASP A 320 11.23 9.01 24.66
C ASP A 320 11.71 10.37 24.11
N TYR A 321 12.91 10.41 23.50
CA TYR A 321 13.42 11.59 22.81
C TYR A 321 12.45 12.14 21.76
N TYR A 322 11.90 11.27 20.90
CA TYR A 322 10.95 11.73 19.88
C TYR A 322 9.58 12.04 20.46
N ARG A 323 9.10 11.28 21.45
CA ARG A 323 7.82 11.55 22.13
C ARG A 323 7.82 12.95 22.74
N GLU A 324 8.89 13.36 23.42
CA GLU A 324 9.00 14.70 24.00
C GLU A 324 8.81 15.82 22.96
N ARG A 325 9.28 15.60 21.73
CA ARG A 325 9.27 16.56 20.62
C ARG A 325 7.97 16.54 19.83
N LEU A 326 7.26 15.40 19.82
CA LEU A 326 6.08 15.16 19.00
C LEU A 326 4.76 15.20 19.78
N GLN A 327 4.81 15.10 21.12
CA GLN A 327 3.62 15.11 21.95
C GLN A 327 2.72 16.33 21.68
N GLY A 328 1.41 16.09 21.63
CA GLY A 328 0.38 17.08 21.40
C GLY A 328 0.20 17.49 19.93
N LYS A 329 1.07 17.06 19.00
CA LYS A 329 0.93 17.37 17.57
C LYS A 329 -0.25 16.63 16.95
N THR A 330 -0.93 17.28 16.03
CA THR A 330 -2.10 16.77 15.34
C THR A 330 -1.75 16.21 13.96
N VAL A 331 -2.40 15.12 13.57
CA VAL A 331 -2.08 14.40 12.33
C VAL A 331 -3.33 14.17 11.48
N PHE A 332 -3.18 14.36 10.17
CA PHE A 332 -4.08 13.83 9.16
C PHE A 332 -3.40 12.64 8.47
N ILE A 333 -4.03 11.47 8.49
CA ILE A 333 -3.58 10.28 7.75
C ILE A 333 -4.46 10.11 6.51
N TYR A 334 -3.87 9.96 5.32
CA TYR A 334 -4.57 9.53 4.13
C TYR A 334 -3.77 8.45 3.40
N GLN A 335 -4.23 7.19 3.47
CA GLN A 335 -3.52 6.04 2.89
C GLN A 335 -4.51 5.17 2.10
N GLY A 336 -4.12 3.94 1.74
CA GLY A 336 -5.09 2.88 1.35
C GLY A 336 -5.98 2.48 2.53
N GLY A 337 -6.35 1.21 2.66
CA GLY A 337 -7.08 0.71 3.86
C GLY A 337 -6.20 0.60 5.13
N PRO A 338 -5.27 -0.38 5.18
CA PRO A 338 -4.69 -0.88 6.43
C PRO A 338 -3.90 0.17 7.21
N ARG A 339 -3.00 0.91 6.55
CA ARG A 339 -2.13 1.90 7.20
C ARG A 339 -2.92 3.05 7.82
N ALA A 340 -4.09 3.37 7.28
CA ALA A 340 -4.90 4.48 7.75
C ALA A 340 -5.36 4.27 9.21
N TRP A 341 -5.69 3.04 9.58
CA TRP A 341 -6.08 2.69 10.95
C TRP A 341 -4.95 2.08 11.78
N HIS A 342 -4.03 1.31 11.20
CA HIS A 342 -2.91 0.73 11.96
C HIS A 342 -2.01 1.80 12.60
N TRP A 343 -1.85 2.95 11.95
CA TRP A 343 -0.93 3.99 12.43
C TRP A 343 -1.53 4.94 13.46
N ILE A 344 -2.82 4.83 13.76
CA ILE A 344 -3.46 5.68 14.78
C ILE A 344 -2.81 5.40 16.15
N GLU A 345 -2.66 4.12 16.53
CA GLU A 345 -1.98 3.76 17.77
C GLU A 345 -0.50 4.14 17.76
N LEU A 346 0.24 3.96 16.65
CA LEU A 346 1.64 4.39 16.57
C LEU A 346 1.81 5.87 16.88
N LEU A 347 0.95 6.70 16.28
CA LEU A 347 0.98 8.14 16.51
C LEU A 347 0.62 8.46 17.96
N ARG A 348 -0.34 7.73 18.54
CA ARG A 348 -0.69 7.84 19.96
C ARG A 348 0.46 7.47 20.88
N GLU A 349 1.24 6.43 20.55
CA GLU A 349 2.45 6.04 21.28
C GLU A 349 3.52 7.14 21.27
N LEU A 350 3.55 8.02 20.26
CA LEU A 350 4.40 9.22 20.19
C LEU A 350 3.75 10.46 20.85
N GLY A 351 2.58 10.32 21.47
CA GLY A 351 1.83 11.42 22.07
C GLY A 351 1.11 12.32 21.07
N MET A 352 1.02 11.91 19.80
CA MET A 352 0.33 12.66 18.73
C MET A 352 -1.16 12.32 18.69
N LYS A 353 -1.96 13.20 18.09
CA LYS A 353 -3.42 13.07 17.98
C LYS A 353 -3.86 13.00 16.53
N THR A 354 -4.43 11.89 16.11
CA THR A 354 -5.00 11.77 14.76
C THR A 354 -6.37 12.44 14.71
N ILE A 355 -6.47 13.56 13.98
CA ILE A 355 -7.69 14.38 13.91
C ILE A 355 -8.51 14.09 12.66
N THR A 356 -7.87 13.62 11.59
CA THR A 356 -8.54 13.22 10.35
C THR A 356 -7.90 11.94 9.83
N VAL A 357 -8.72 11.03 9.32
CA VAL A 357 -8.29 9.79 8.65
C VAL A 357 -9.04 9.67 7.34
N ALA A 358 -8.32 9.35 6.28
CA ALA A 358 -8.87 9.08 4.97
C ALA A 358 -8.33 7.76 4.42
N THR A 359 -9.15 7.08 3.64
CA THR A 359 -8.72 5.88 2.90
C THR A 359 -8.98 6.04 1.41
N THR A 360 -8.09 5.52 0.58
CA THR A 360 -8.25 5.53 -0.89
C THR A 360 -9.26 4.47 -1.33
N PHE A 361 -9.31 3.33 -0.64
CA PHE A 361 -10.08 2.15 -1.04
C PHE A 361 -10.49 1.26 0.13
N GLY A 362 -10.57 1.81 1.34
CA GLY A 362 -11.05 1.08 2.52
C GLY A 362 -12.49 0.60 2.32
N HIS A 363 -12.83 -0.49 2.98
CA HIS A 363 -14.20 -0.97 3.08
C HIS A 363 -14.78 -0.60 4.45
N GLU A 364 -16.04 -0.95 4.68
CA GLU A 364 -16.76 -0.67 5.94
C GLU A 364 -15.97 -1.10 7.19
N ASP A 365 -15.38 -2.30 7.19
CA ASP A 365 -14.60 -2.82 8.31
C ASP A 365 -13.32 -2.02 8.60
N ASP A 366 -12.74 -1.35 7.60
CA ASP A 366 -11.64 -0.41 7.82
C ASP A 366 -12.15 0.83 8.57
N TYR A 367 -13.33 1.35 8.24
CA TYR A 367 -13.90 2.53 8.89
C TYR A 367 -14.38 2.26 10.31
N GLU A 368 -14.87 1.05 10.60
CA GLU A 368 -15.16 0.61 11.97
C GLU A 368 -13.90 0.68 12.84
N LYS A 369 -12.79 0.12 12.36
CA LYS A 369 -11.48 0.17 13.05
C LYS A 369 -10.97 1.59 13.22
N ILE A 370 -11.18 2.47 12.25
CA ILE A 370 -10.85 3.90 12.38
C ILE A 370 -11.71 4.53 13.47
N PHE A 371 -13.02 4.31 13.42
CA PHE A 371 -13.99 4.91 14.33
C PHE A 371 -13.72 4.57 15.78
N GLU A 372 -13.37 3.32 16.08
CA GLU A 372 -13.01 2.87 17.43
C GLU A 372 -11.78 3.61 17.99
N GLN A 373 -10.86 4.04 17.13
CA GLN A 373 -9.58 4.59 17.53
C GLN A 373 -9.52 6.12 17.53
N ILE A 374 -10.31 6.82 16.72
CA ILE A 374 -10.26 8.30 16.70
C ILE A 374 -11.01 8.90 17.89
N ASP A 375 -10.61 10.11 18.31
CA ASP A 375 -11.27 10.86 19.37
C ASP A 375 -12.54 11.57 18.87
N ALA A 376 -13.38 12.06 19.80
CA ALA A 376 -14.51 12.92 19.47
C ALA A 376 -14.06 14.15 18.67
N GLY A 377 -14.81 14.49 17.62
CA GLY A 377 -14.43 15.50 16.64
C GLY A 377 -13.48 15.00 15.55
N GLY A 378 -12.99 13.75 15.62
CA GLY A 378 -12.24 13.11 14.56
C GLY A 378 -13.06 13.00 13.26
N MET A 379 -12.41 13.21 12.11
CA MET A 379 -13.04 13.11 10.80
C MET A 379 -12.57 11.87 10.07
N MET A 380 -13.51 11.19 9.42
CA MET A 380 -13.27 10.05 8.54
C MET A 380 -13.79 10.39 7.15
N ILE A 381 -13.03 10.08 6.11
CA ILE A 381 -13.40 10.37 4.73
C ILE A 381 -12.96 9.27 3.76
N ASP A 382 -13.88 8.80 2.94
CA ASP A 382 -13.61 7.86 1.85
C ASP A 382 -13.24 8.59 0.56
N ASN A 383 -12.13 8.18 -0.03
CA ASN A 383 -11.67 8.59 -1.34
C ASN A 383 -11.80 10.12 -1.55
N PRO A 384 -11.14 10.95 -0.70
CA PRO A 384 -11.24 12.38 -0.83
C PRO A 384 -10.73 12.87 -2.18
N ASN A 385 -11.42 13.85 -2.75
CA ASN A 385 -10.92 14.59 -3.92
C ASN A 385 -9.96 15.72 -3.52
N VAL A 386 -9.24 16.27 -4.50
CA VAL A 386 -8.25 17.33 -4.25
C VAL A 386 -8.87 18.57 -3.58
N PRO A 387 -10.03 19.11 -4.02
CA PRO A 387 -10.67 20.21 -3.30
C PRO A 387 -11.01 19.91 -1.83
N GLU A 388 -11.49 18.70 -1.52
CA GLU A 388 -11.74 18.27 -0.14
C GLU A 388 -10.43 18.22 0.67
N LEU A 389 -9.34 17.70 0.09
CA LEU A 389 -8.03 17.69 0.73
C LEU A 389 -7.54 19.11 1.04
N GLU A 390 -7.64 20.04 0.08
CA GLU A 390 -7.26 21.44 0.28
C GLU A 390 -8.06 22.10 1.40
N GLU A 391 -9.38 21.88 1.42
CA GLU A 391 -10.27 22.40 2.45
C GLU A 391 -9.92 21.81 3.83
N ILE A 392 -9.71 20.50 3.93
CA ILE A 392 -9.32 19.84 5.18
C ILE A 392 -7.97 20.37 5.70
N LEU A 393 -6.95 20.46 4.83
CA LEU A 393 -5.62 20.94 5.19
C LEU A 393 -5.65 22.42 5.63
N THR A 394 -6.50 23.24 5.02
CA THR A 394 -6.59 24.67 5.33
C THR A 394 -7.44 24.96 6.57
N HIS A 395 -8.55 24.22 6.76
CA HIS A 395 -9.49 24.48 7.85
C HIS A 395 -9.16 23.72 9.13
N ARG A 396 -8.69 22.46 9.01
CA ARG A 396 -8.35 21.64 10.18
C ARG A 396 -6.88 21.76 10.59
N ARG A 397 -6.02 22.23 9.67
CA ARG A 397 -4.61 22.61 9.91
C ARG A 397 -3.82 21.62 10.77
N PRO A 398 -3.70 20.34 10.35
CA PRO A 398 -2.89 19.38 11.08
C PRO A 398 -1.43 19.84 11.13
N ASP A 399 -0.71 19.47 12.19
CA ASP A 399 0.75 19.69 12.29
C ASP A 399 1.53 18.78 11.32
N LEU A 400 0.94 17.67 10.89
CA LEU A 400 1.51 16.72 9.95
C LEU A 400 0.42 16.10 9.06
N PHE A 401 0.72 15.97 7.77
CA PHE A 401 -0.07 15.18 6.84
C PHE A 401 0.73 13.96 6.34
N ILE A 402 0.17 12.76 6.51
CA ILE A 402 0.80 11.50 6.08
C ILE A 402 0.01 10.94 4.90
N SER A 403 0.55 11.07 3.68
CA SER A 403 -0.14 10.59 2.47
C SER A 403 0.78 9.99 1.39
N GLY A 404 0.38 10.01 0.12
CA GLY A 404 1.14 9.52 -1.03
C GLY A 404 1.86 10.61 -1.81
N ASN A 405 2.52 10.20 -2.90
CA ASN A 405 3.32 11.13 -3.70
C ASN A 405 2.48 12.21 -4.40
N LYS A 406 1.19 11.93 -4.66
CA LYS A 406 0.31 12.82 -5.41
C LYS A 406 -0.10 14.03 -4.56
N GLU A 407 -0.28 13.82 -3.26
CA GLU A 407 -0.72 14.85 -2.31
C GLU A 407 0.46 15.66 -1.72
N LYS A 408 1.69 15.13 -1.81
CA LYS A 408 2.91 15.71 -1.21
C LYS A 408 3.10 17.18 -1.53
N TYR A 409 2.99 17.55 -2.80
CA TYR A 409 3.29 18.93 -3.23
C TYR A 409 2.17 19.90 -2.89
N VAL A 410 0.91 19.44 -2.89
CA VAL A 410 -0.23 20.24 -2.40
C VAL A 410 -0.03 20.58 -0.93
N ALA A 411 0.32 19.58 -0.10
CA ALA A 411 0.62 19.78 1.31
C ALA A 411 1.73 20.83 1.55
N TYR A 412 2.84 20.71 0.82
CA TYR A 412 3.95 21.66 0.93
C TYR A 412 3.55 23.09 0.53
N LYS A 413 2.76 23.26 -0.53
CA LYS A 413 2.30 24.58 -0.97
C LYS A 413 1.31 25.22 0.01
N LEU A 414 0.55 24.40 0.72
CA LEU A 414 -0.31 24.85 1.83
C LEU A 414 0.44 25.04 3.16
N GLY A 415 1.76 24.80 3.19
CA GLY A 415 2.58 24.98 4.37
C GLY A 415 2.38 23.91 5.45
N VAL A 416 1.91 22.72 5.06
CA VAL A 416 1.69 21.58 5.96
C VAL A 416 2.87 20.60 5.83
N PRO A 417 3.55 20.25 6.94
CA PRO A 417 4.57 19.20 6.96
C PRO A 417 4.03 17.87 6.44
N PHE A 418 4.85 17.13 5.71
CA PHE A 418 4.43 15.93 4.99
C PHE A 418 5.38 14.75 5.23
N VAL A 419 4.81 13.55 5.42
CA VAL A 419 5.54 12.29 5.35
C VAL A 419 4.88 11.37 4.32
N ASN A 420 5.67 10.76 3.44
CA ASN A 420 5.11 9.76 2.52
C ASN A 420 4.86 8.44 3.27
N GLY A 421 3.60 8.03 3.39
CA GLY A 421 3.21 6.79 4.05
C GLY A 421 3.17 5.55 3.14
N HIS A 422 3.23 5.71 1.82
CA HIS A 422 3.19 4.60 0.86
C HIS A 422 4.57 4.00 0.58
N THR A 423 5.50 4.86 0.16
CA THR A 423 6.89 4.48 -0.18
C THR A 423 7.86 4.74 0.95
N TYR A 424 7.39 5.33 2.05
CA TYR A 424 8.19 5.87 3.16
C TYR A 424 9.12 7.00 2.71
N ASP A 425 9.54 7.87 3.63
CA ASP A 425 10.58 8.86 3.31
C ASP A 425 11.95 8.21 3.41
N THR A 426 12.40 7.84 4.61
CA THR A 426 13.61 7.03 4.77
C THR A 426 13.23 5.57 5.00
N GLY A 427 12.28 5.30 5.91
CA GLY A 427 11.89 3.93 6.28
C GLY A 427 13.05 3.09 6.85
N PRO A 428 12.88 1.77 6.96
CA PRO A 428 11.61 1.03 7.14
C PRO A 428 10.88 1.43 8.43
N TYR A 429 9.58 1.15 8.53
CA TYR A 429 8.72 1.57 9.64
C TYR A 429 8.17 0.41 10.49
N ALA A 430 8.20 -0.83 10.01
CA ALA A 430 7.77 -2.01 10.77
C ALA A 430 8.71 -2.35 11.94
N GLY A 431 8.22 -3.14 12.89
CA GLY A 431 8.93 -3.60 14.08
C GLY A 431 9.21 -2.49 15.10
N PHE A 432 9.83 -2.88 16.22
CA PHE A 432 10.22 -1.93 17.28
C PHE A 432 11.21 -0.88 16.77
N SER A 433 12.21 -1.27 15.98
CA SER A 433 13.20 -0.35 15.43
C SER A 433 12.62 0.57 14.36
N GLY A 434 11.62 0.12 13.61
CA GLY A 434 10.91 0.95 12.64
C GLY A 434 10.07 2.05 13.28
N MET A 435 9.56 1.86 14.50
CA MET A 435 8.93 2.94 15.27
C MET A 435 9.88 4.13 15.47
N VAL A 436 11.17 3.87 15.74
CA VAL A 436 12.18 4.93 15.87
C VAL A 436 12.42 5.64 14.53
N ASN A 437 12.44 4.89 13.41
CA ASN A 437 12.59 5.48 12.08
C ASN A 437 11.38 6.32 11.67
N PHE A 438 10.17 5.85 12.00
CA PHE A 438 8.91 6.55 11.78
C PHE A 438 8.91 7.88 12.55
N ALA A 439 9.24 7.84 13.84
CA ALA A 439 9.34 9.02 14.69
C ALA A 439 10.40 10.02 14.20
N ARG A 440 11.57 9.53 13.75
CA ARG A 440 12.61 10.36 13.13
C ARG A 440 12.10 11.08 11.90
N ASP A 441 11.45 10.37 10.98
CA ASP A 441 11.02 10.94 9.72
C ASP A 441 9.89 11.97 9.94
N ILE A 442 9.01 11.73 10.92
CA ILE A 442 8.02 12.72 11.39
C ILE A 442 8.69 13.95 12.02
N ASP A 443 9.62 13.76 12.95
CA ASP A 443 10.31 14.86 13.62
C ASP A 443 11.04 15.76 12.63
N LYS A 444 11.73 15.14 11.66
CA LYS A 444 12.39 15.85 10.57
C LYS A 444 11.39 16.64 9.73
N ALA A 445 10.24 16.05 9.40
CA ALA A 445 9.22 16.72 8.60
C ALA A 445 8.65 17.94 9.34
N ILE A 446 8.25 17.80 10.60
CA ILE A 446 7.62 18.87 11.40
C ILE A 446 8.61 19.98 11.75
N HIS A 447 9.84 19.63 12.13
CA HIS A 447 10.84 20.59 12.60
C HIS A 447 11.79 21.09 11.51
N ALA A 448 11.47 20.86 10.23
CA ALA A 448 12.29 21.37 9.13
C ALA A 448 12.37 22.92 9.17
N PRO A 449 13.57 23.53 9.05
CA PRO A 449 13.75 24.99 9.15
C PRO A 449 12.97 25.82 8.11
N ILE A 450 12.53 25.18 7.03
CA ILE A 450 11.74 25.82 5.98
C ILE A 450 10.42 26.40 6.53
N TRP A 451 9.79 25.75 7.50
CA TRP A 451 8.51 26.20 8.06
C TRP A 451 8.64 27.51 8.84
N ALA A 452 9.78 27.72 9.51
CA ALA A 452 10.09 29.01 10.15
C ALA A 452 10.36 30.09 9.11
N THR A 453 11.00 29.73 7.98
CA THR A 453 11.29 30.65 6.88
C THR A 453 10.01 31.15 6.20
N LEU A 454 9.03 30.27 5.96
CA LEU A 454 7.74 30.64 5.35
C LEU A 454 6.93 31.64 6.20
N LYS A 455 7.16 31.67 7.52
CA LYS A 455 6.53 32.65 8.43
C LYS A 455 7.20 34.02 8.41
N ARG A 456 8.40 34.16 7.84
CA ARG A 456 9.09 35.45 7.71
C ARG A 456 8.47 36.20 6.52
N LYS A 457 8.20 37.50 6.68
CA LYS A 457 7.81 38.35 5.55
C LYS A 457 8.88 38.22 4.45
N ALA A 458 8.46 37.90 3.23
CA ALA A 458 9.35 37.90 2.08
C ALA A 458 10.03 39.27 1.95
N ARG A 459 11.30 39.31 1.54
CA ARG A 459 11.91 40.56 1.12
C ARG A 459 11.07 41.14 -0.02
N PRO A 460 10.76 42.44 -0.04
CA PRO A 460 10.12 43.07 -1.18
C PRO A 460 10.90 42.69 -2.44
N ALA A 461 10.19 42.30 -3.50
CA ALA A 461 10.83 42.13 -4.80
C ALA A 461 11.59 43.43 -5.12
N PRO A 462 12.84 43.36 -5.63
CA PRO A 462 13.55 44.56 -6.06
C PRO A 462 12.68 45.33 -7.04
N ALA A 463 12.48 46.63 -6.79
CA ALA A 463 11.86 47.49 -7.78
C ALA A 463 12.81 47.53 -8.99
N ALA A 464 12.34 47.03 -10.13
CA ALA A 464 13.00 47.00 -11.44
C ALA A 464 13.97 45.83 -11.72
N HIS A 465 13.51 44.91 -12.57
CA HIS A 465 14.09 44.69 -13.91
C HIS A 465 13.00 44.10 -14.83
N HIS A 466 11.91 44.84 -15.03
CA HIS A 466 11.13 44.65 -16.25
C HIS A 466 11.84 45.44 -17.35
N THR A 467 12.87 44.84 -17.95
CA THR A 467 13.24 45.24 -19.30
C THR A 467 12.06 44.87 -20.19
N SER A 468 11.40 45.89 -20.72
CA SER A 468 10.44 45.77 -21.81
C SER A 468 11.11 45.06 -22.98
N HIS A 469 10.91 43.75 -23.12
CA HIS A 469 11.04 43.13 -24.43
C HIS A 469 9.81 43.56 -25.22
N GLY A 470 10.01 44.66 -25.97
CA GLY A 470 9.05 45.17 -26.91
C GLY A 470 8.77 44.12 -27.98
N PHE A 471 7.52 43.68 -28.06
CA PHE A 471 6.93 43.25 -29.31
C PHE A 471 6.03 44.39 -29.79
N ALA A 472 6.65 45.34 -30.51
CA ALA A 472 5.91 46.23 -31.38
C ALA A 472 5.67 45.47 -32.70
N HIS A 473 4.56 44.73 -32.79
CA HIS A 473 4.01 44.36 -34.08
C HIS A 473 2.82 45.28 -34.35
N GLY A 474 3.07 46.27 -35.21
CA GLY A 474 2.04 47.06 -35.85
C GLY A 474 1.23 46.16 -36.79
N PHE A 475 -0.08 46.20 -36.64
CA PHE A 475 -1.03 45.92 -37.71
C PHE A 475 -1.59 47.26 -38.13
N GLU A 476 -1.00 47.85 -39.17
CA GLU A 476 -1.63 48.89 -39.98
C GLU A 476 -1.67 48.40 -41.42
N GLY A 477 -2.74 48.80 -42.12
CA GLY A 477 -3.28 48.14 -43.30
C GLY A 477 -2.35 48.09 -44.52
N ALA A 478 -2.66 47.15 -45.40
CA ALA A 478 -2.40 47.27 -46.81
C ALA A 478 -3.76 47.16 -47.52
N ASP A 479 -3.99 48.13 -48.41
CA ASP A 479 -5.14 48.30 -49.31
C ASP A 479 -5.44 47.08 -50.20
#